data_AF-D4S0M7-F1
#
_entry.id   AF-D4S0M7-F1
#
_cell.length_a   1.000
_cell.length_b   1.000
_cell.length_c   1.000
_cell.angle_alpha   90.00
_cell.angle_beta   90.00
_cell.angle_gamma   90.00
#
_symmetry.space_group_name_H-M   'P 1'
#
loop_
_entity.id
_entity.type
_entity.pdbx_description
1 polymer ?
#
loop_
_entity_poly.entity_id
_entity_poly.type
_entity_poly.pdbx_seq_one_letter_code
_entity_poly.pdbx_strand_id
1 'polypeptide(L)'
;MAFEEELNALVQRTKANDENPSRTASYETINRTLNENKKRHEVWMNDVDIFYNKYLKEHPLGQKIDTWLFHRKYDQLVAALESISEDKDFINKMNGISTVEVPKYKAKMLPEYDVFISHANADKEAFIEEMYNSLNKLGVKIFYDKETLEWGDKFKDKILEGTKKSEFAIIVISTNFFGREWTERELSEFLNRQNQNGQKLILPILHNITIEQLKEKYPSIADIQAIDSSKYTCDQIALLFARQFIKRLKAY
;
A
#
# COMPACT_ATOMS: atom_id res chain seq x y z
N MET A 1 8.52 7.62 -1.92
CA MET A 1 7.67 8.35 -2.89
C MET A 1 8.37 9.56 -3.51
N ALA A 2 9.21 10.31 -2.79
CA ALA A 2 9.89 11.51 -3.34
C ALA A 2 10.69 11.26 -4.65
N PHE A 3 11.41 10.14 -4.77
CA PHE A 3 12.17 9.82 -6.00
C PHE A 3 11.27 9.70 -7.24
N GLU A 4 10.21 8.91 -7.12
CA GLU A 4 9.29 8.60 -8.22
C GLU A 4 8.47 9.83 -8.63
N GLU A 5 8.04 10.63 -7.66
CA GLU A 5 7.35 11.90 -7.91
C GLU A 5 8.24 12.89 -8.67
N GLU A 6 9.50 13.06 -8.23
CA GLU A 6 10.48 13.92 -8.91
C GLU A 6 10.81 13.42 -10.32
N LEU A 7 11.00 12.10 -10.49
CA LEU A 7 11.26 11.48 -11.80
C LEU A 7 10.08 11.70 -12.76
N ASN A 8 8.86 11.43 -12.30
CA ASN A 8 7.66 11.60 -13.10
C ASN A 8 7.45 13.06 -13.47
N ALA A 9 7.71 14.00 -12.57
CA ALA A 9 7.67 15.43 -12.89
C ALA A 9 8.65 15.79 -14.02
N LEU A 10 9.89 15.28 -13.98
CA LEU A 10 10.88 15.51 -15.04
C LEU A 10 10.43 14.95 -16.39
N VAL A 11 9.92 13.71 -16.41
CA VAL A 11 9.43 13.05 -17.62
C VAL A 11 8.21 13.78 -18.19
N GLN A 12 7.25 14.18 -17.37
CA GLN A 12 6.04 14.87 -17.85
C GLN A 12 6.34 16.23 -18.51
N ARG A 13 7.37 16.96 -18.04
CA ARG A 13 7.79 18.21 -18.68
C ARG A 13 8.29 18.05 -20.10
N THR A 14 8.75 16.86 -20.48
CA THR A 14 9.20 16.57 -21.86
C THR A 14 8.02 16.30 -22.80
N LYS A 15 6.86 15.90 -22.25
CA LYS A 15 5.62 15.63 -22.99
C LYS A 15 4.82 16.91 -23.28
N ALA A 16 5.14 18.02 -22.61
CA ALA A 16 4.67 19.33 -23.00
C ALA A 16 5.39 19.72 -24.30
N ASN A 17 4.78 19.37 -25.45
CA ASN A 17 5.36 19.52 -26.78
C ASN A 17 6.15 20.82 -26.94
N ASP A 18 7.38 20.71 -27.45
CA ASP A 18 8.06 21.85 -28.05
C ASP A 18 7.09 22.53 -29.01
N GLU A 19 6.89 23.83 -28.83
CA GLU A 19 6.03 24.59 -29.71
C GLU A 19 6.66 24.58 -31.09
N ASN A 20 6.06 23.85 -32.03
CA ASN A 20 6.50 23.84 -33.41
C ASN A 20 6.02 25.13 -34.08
N PRO A 21 6.92 25.98 -34.59
CA PRO A 21 6.51 27.20 -35.28
C PRO A 21 5.60 26.86 -36.47
N SER A 22 4.52 27.61 -36.64
CA SER A 22 3.68 27.47 -37.84
C SER A 22 4.52 27.71 -39.09
N ARG A 23 4.29 26.90 -40.14
CA ARG A 23 4.95 27.06 -41.45
C ARG A 23 4.68 28.43 -42.11
N THR A 24 3.65 29.13 -41.66
CA THR A 24 3.25 30.47 -42.12
C THR A 24 3.70 31.61 -41.19
N ALA A 25 4.42 31.31 -40.10
CA ALA A 25 4.87 32.32 -39.14
C ALA A 25 6.02 33.19 -39.68
N SER A 26 6.16 34.41 -39.15
CA SER A 26 7.28 35.29 -39.47
C SER A 26 8.62 34.72 -38.96
N TYR A 27 9.72 35.06 -39.62
CA TYR A 27 11.07 34.69 -39.20
C TYR A 27 11.37 35.06 -37.74
N GLU A 28 10.95 36.25 -37.31
CA GLU A 28 11.09 36.70 -35.91
C GLU A 28 10.34 35.81 -34.93
N THR A 29 9.12 35.39 -35.29
CA THR A 29 8.30 34.49 -34.47
C THR A 29 8.94 33.12 -34.35
N ILE A 30 9.41 32.57 -35.48
CA ILE A 30 10.10 31.27 -35.53
C ILE A 30 11.34 31.28 -34.62
N ASN A 31 12.19 32.30 -34.74
CA ASN A 31 13.40 32.40 -33.91
C ASN A 31 13.10 32.58 -32.43
N ARG A 32 12.07 33.37 -32.09
CA ARG A 32 11.64 33.53 -30.70
C ARG A 32 11.20 32.18 -30.11
N THR A 33 10.34 31.44 -30.81
CA THR A 33 9.88 30.11 -30.36
C THR A 33 11.03 29.12 -30.23
N LEU A 34 11.96 29.08 -31.19
CA LEU A 34 13.15 28.21 -31.10
C LEU A 34 14.06 28.57 -29.92
N ASN A 35 14.27 29.86 -29.66
CA ASN A 35 15.05 30.33 -28.51
C ASN A 35 14.37 30.00 -27.18
N GLU A 36 13.04 30.12 -27.12
CA GLU A 36 12.25 29.75 -25.96
C GLU A 36 12.32 28.24 -25.68
N ASN A 37 12.17 27.39 -26.71
CA ASN A 37 12.32 25.93 -26.58
C ASN A 37 13.73 25.58 -26.09
N LYS A 38 14.78 26.16 -26.69
CA LYS A 38 16.16 25.96 -26.24
C LYS A 38 16.36 26.36 -24.77
N LYS A 39 15.77 27.48 -24.33
CA LYS A 39 15.82 27.90 -22.93
C LYS A 39 15.10 26.90 -22.01
N ARG A 40 13.94 26.39 -22.42
CA ARG A 40 13.20 25.35 -21.68
C ARG A 40 14.04 24.07 -21.54
N HIS A 41 14.70 23.63 -22.61
CA HIS A 41 15.62 22.48 -22.56
C HIS A 41 16.78 22.73 -21.60
N GLU A 42 17.43 23.89 -21.63
CA GLU A 42 18.53 24.20 -20.70
C GLU A 42 18.10 24.20 -19.23
N VAL A 43 16.94 24.78 -18.92
CA VAL A 43 16.38 24.71 -17.56
C VAL A 43 16.12 23.26 -17.17
N TRP A 44 15.48 22.49 -18.04
CA TRP A 44 15.20 21.09 -17.79
C TRP A 44 16.49 20.28 -17.56
N MET A 45 17.52 20.52 -18.36
CA MET A 45 18.83 19.85 -18.25
C MET A 45 19.53 20.12 -16.92
N ASN A 46 19.40 21.33 -16.37
CA ASN A 46 19.95 21.64 -15.06
C ASN A 46 19.20 20.91 -13.94
N ASP A 47 17.88 20.77 -14.05
CA ASP A 47 17.10 19.99 -13.09
C ASP A 47 17.44 18.49 -13.17
N VAL A 48 17.68 17.97 -14.38
CA VAL A 48 18.16 16.59 -14.55
C VAL A 48 19.54 16.40 -13.93
N ASP A 49 20.44 17.39 -14.01
CA ASP A 49 21.74 17.33 -13.35
C ASP A 49 21.61 17.28 -11.81
N ILE A 50 20.69 18.07 -11.23
CA ILE A 50 20.37 18.01 -9.81
C ILE A 50 19.83 16.62 -9.44
N PHE A 51 18.87 16.11 -10.22
CA PHE A 51 18.27 14.80 -10.00
C PHE A 51 19.29 13.66 -10.14
N TYR A 52 20.16 13.72 -11.15
CA TYR A 52 21.24 12.78 -11.36
C TYR A 52 22.15 12.71 -10.14
N ASN A 53 22.58 13.86 -9.65
CA ASN A 53 23.48 13.94 -8.50
C ASN A 53 22.84 13.40 -7.22
N LYS A 54 21.53 13.56 -7.08
CA LYS A 54 20.76 13.12 -5.92
C LYS A 54 20.48 11.61 -5.94
N TYR A 55 20.23 11.02 -7.12
CA TYR A 55 19.69 9.66 -7.21
C TYR A 55 20.39 8.72 -8.20
N LEU A 56 20.87 9.20 -9.35
CA LEU A 56 21.22 8.31 -10.46
C LEU A 56 22.71 7.94 -10.54
N LYS A 57 23.57 8.43 -9.64
CA LYS A 57 25.01 8.11 -9.64
C LYS A 57 25.30 6.61 -9.59
N GLU A 58 24.50 5.85 -8.85
CA GLU A 58 24.65 4.39 -8.70
C GLU A 58 23.77 3.58 -9.67
N HIS A 59 23.00 4.24 -10.53
CA HIS A 59 22.17 3.56 -11.51
C HIS A 59 23.06 2.93 -12.62
N PRO A 60 22.70 1.78 -13.21
CA PRO A 60 23.46 1.19 -14.32
C PRO A 60 23.68 2.12 -15.53
N LEU A 61 22.77 3.07 -15.78
CA LEU A 61 22.91 4.11 -16.80
C LEU A 61 23.67 5.37 -16.34
N GLY A 62 24.07 5.45 -15.06
CA GLY A 62 24.62 6.67 -14.44
C GLY A 62 25.78 7.27 -15.22
N GLN A 63 26.78 6.47 -15.60
CA GLN A 63 27.93 6.95 -16.40
C GLN A 63 27.53 7.50 -17.77
N LYS A 64 26.53 6.89 -18.43
CA LYS A 64 26.04 7.37 -19.73
C LYS A 64 25.30 8.69 -19.56
N ILE A 65 24.46 8.80 -18.52
CA ILE A 65 23.71 10.00 -18.19
C ILE A 65 24.66 11.16 -17.88
N ASP A 66 25.71 10.93 -17.10
CA ASP A 66 26.75 11.93 -16.80
C ASP A 66 27.41 12.45 -18.09
N THR A 67 27.78 11.52 -18.99
CA THR A 67 28.34 11.86 -20.29
C THR A 67 27.37 12.69 -21.13
N TRP A 68 26.09 12.35 -21.14
CA TRP A 68 25.07 13.08 -21.89
C TRP A 68 24.74 14.44 -21.30
N LEU A 69 24.77 14.59 -19.96
CA LEU A 69 24.64 15.87 -19.28
C LEU A 69 25.79 16.79 -19.67
N PHE A 70 27.04 16.30 -19.65
CA PHE A 70 28.21 17.08 -20.06
C PHE A 70 28.12 17.58 -21.51
N HIS A 71 27.66 16.72 -22.43
CA HIS A 71 27.52 17.07 -23.85
C HIS A 71 26.18 17.70 -24.21
N ARG A 72 25.36 18.04 -23.21
CA ARG A 72 24.00 18.60 -23.34
C ARG A 72 23.11 17.84 -24.35
N LYS A 73 23.10 16.51 -24.24
CA LYS A 73 22.40 15.57 -25.13
C LYS A 73 20.96 15.34 -24.68
N TYR A 74 20.07 16.27 -25.01
CA TYR A 74 18.66 16.30 -24.55
C TYR A 74 17.90 14.99 -24.87
N ASP A 75 17.78 14.59 -26.14
CA ASP A 75 16.96 13.44 -26.54
C ASP A 75 17.39 12.13 -25.86
N GLN A 76 18.70 11.93 -25.69
CA GLN A 76 19.24 10.75 -25.02
C GLN A 76 18.91 10.73 -23.53
N LEU A 77 18.89 11.89 -22.88
CA LEU A 77 18.49 12.00 -21.47
C LEU A 77 17.00 11.79 -21.28
N VAL A 78 16.16 12.30 -22.18
CA VAL A 78 14.71 12.02 -22.16
C VAL A 78 14.47 10.52 -22.23
N ALA A 79 15.03 9.85 -23.24
CA ALA A 79 14.88 8.40 -23.41
C ALA A 79 15.41 7.60 -22.20
N ALA A 80 16.50 8.05 -21.59
CA ALA A 80 17.05 7.41 -20.39
C ALA A 80 16.13 7.54 -19.18
N LEU A 81 15.58 8.74 -18.93
CA LEU A 81 14.65 8.96 -17.81
C LEU A 81 13.32 8.25 -18.02
N GLU A 82 12.82 8.19 -19.26
CA GLU A 82 11.65 7.37 -19.61
C GLU A 82 11.91 5.89 -19.32
N SER A 83 13.07 5.36 -19.75
CA SER A 83 13.43 3.98 -19.44
C SER A 83 13.57 3.71 -17.93
N ILE A 84 14.10 4.66 -17.16
CA ILE A 84 14.21 4.55 -15.69
C ILE A 84 12.83 4.60 -15.04
N SER A 85 11.90 5.39 -15.59
CA SER A 85 10.52 5.48 -15.05
C SER A 85 9.72 4.19 -15.18
N GLU A 86 10.14 3.28 -16.08
CA GLU A 86 9.56 1.94 -16.23
C GLU A 86 10.29 0.86 -15.39
N ASP A 87 11.46 1.15 -14.82
CA ASP A 87 12.22 0.23 -13.96
C ASP A 87 11.68 0.24 -12.53
N LYS A 88 10.65 -0.59 -12.31
CA LYS A 88 10.00 -0.73 -10.99
C LYS A 88 10.95 -1.21 -9.91
N ASP A 89 11.93 -2.06 -10.23
CA ASP A 89 12.84 -2.61 -9.22
C ASP A 89 13.77 -1.52 -8.71
N PHE A 90 14.29 -0.69 -9.60
CA PHE A 90 15.09 0.47 -9.22
C PHE A 90 14.27 1.52 -8.46
N ILE A 91 13.05 1.84 -8.92
CA ILE A 91 12.14 2.76 -8.23
C ILE A 91 11.85 2.26 -6.81
N ASN A 92 11.54 0.98 -6.65
CA ASN A 92 11.30 0.35 -5.36
C ASN A 92 12.52 0.47 -4.45
N LYS A 93 13.70 0.12 -4.97
CA LYS A 93 14.98 0.26 -4.24
C LYS A 93 15.20 1.69 -3.77
N MET A 94 15.01 2.69 -4.64
CA MET A 94 15.18 4.11 -4.31
C MET A 94 14.13 4.62 -3.32
N ASN A 95 12.93 4.06 -3.36
CA ASN A 95 11.90 4.32 -2.36
C ASN A 95 12.15 3.59 -1.02
N GLY A 96 13.27 2.85 -0.88
CA GLY A 96 13.62 2.13 0.34
C GLY A 96 12.84 0.83 0.53
N ILE A 97 12.15 0.35 -0.52
CA ILE A 97 11.44 -0.93 -0.50
C ILE A 97 12.48 -2.03 -0.64
N SER A 98 12.59 -2.87 0.40
CA SER A 98 13.47 -4.04 0.39
C SER A 98 12.70 -5.25 -0.12
N THR A 99 13.18 -5.88 -1.19
CA THR A 99 12.67 -7.17 -1.65
C THR A 99 13.44 -8.29 -0.97
N VAL A 100 12.74 -9.37 -0.60
CA VAL A 100 13.35 -10.58 -0.06
C VAL A 100 13.13 -11.69 -1.08
N GLU A 101 14.22 -12.29 -1.57
CA GLU A 101 14.12 -13.45 -2.44
C GLU A 101 13.65 -14.66 -1.62
N VAL A 102 12.44 -15.14 -1.92
CA VAL A 102 11.88 -16.33 -1.27
C VAL A 102 12.01 -17.51 -2.23
N PRO A 103 12.62 -18.64 -1.81
CA PRO A 103 12.67 -19.83 -2.63
C PRO A 103 11.28 -20.25 -3.12
N LYS A 104 11.15 -20.63 -4.40
CA LYS A 104 9.87 -20.92 -5.05
C LYS A 104 8.99 -21.93 -4.28
N TYR A 105 9.60 -22.87 -3.57
CA TYR A 105 8.87 -23.85 -2.74
C TYR A 105 8.25 -23.23 -1.47
N LYS A 106 8.86 -22.19 -0.89
CA LYS A 106 8.31 -21.40 0.22
C LYS A 106 7.26 -20.39 -0.25
N ALA A 107 7.34 -19.92 -1.49
CA ALA A 107 6.36 -18.97 -2.04
C ALA A 107 4.92 -19.52 -2.00
N LYS A 108 4.72 -20.83 -2.18
CA LYS A 108 3.41 -21.49 -2.04
C LYS A 108 2.85 -21.48 -0.60
N MET A 109 3.70 -21.25 0.40
CA MET A 109 3.29 -21.18 1.81
C MET A 109 3.12 -19.75 2.30
N LEU A 110 3.41 -18.75 1.47
CA LEU A 110 3.12 -17.37 1.81
C LEU A 110 1.61 -17.13 1.72
N PRO A 111 1.02 -16.43 2.70
CA PRO A 111 -0.35 -15.97 2.60
C PRO A 111 -0.54 -15.15 1.32
N GLU A 112 -1.72 -15.31 0.72
CA GLU A 112 -2.07 -14.52 -0.45
C GLU A 112 -2.34 -13.06 -0.06
N TYR A 113 -2.78 -12.80 1.17
CA TYR A 113 -3.13 -11.49 1.68
C TYR A 113 -2.43 -11.21 3.02
N ASP A 114 -2.23 -9.94 3.34
CA ASP A 114 -1.63 -9.53 4.60
C ASP A 114 -2.66 -9.60 5.74
N VAL A 115 -3.91 -9.21 5.44
CA VAL A 115 -4.98 -9.18 6.43
C VAL A 115 -6.33 -9.52 5.82
N PHE A 116 -7.12 -10.32 6.54
CA PHE A 116 -8.54 -10.52 6.28
C PHE A 116 -9.37 -9.63 7.22
N ILE A 117 -10.43 -8.98 6.72
CA ILE A 117 -11.36 -8.20 7.54
C ILE A 117 -12.73 -8.89 7.58
N SER A 118 -13.12 -9.40 8.75
CA SER A 118 -14.44 -9.98 9.00
C SER A 118 -15.35 -8.99 9.70
N HIS A 119 -16.55 -8.78 9.18
CA HIS A 119 -17.60 -7.92 9.76
C HIS A 119 -18.99 -8.51 9.49
N ALA A 120 -20.04 -8.08 10.20
CA ALA A 120 -21.39 -8.46 9.82
C ALA A 120 -21.85 -7.68 8.59
N ASN A 121 -22.71 -8.28 7.75
CA ASN A 121 -23.33 -7.56 6.63
C ASN A 121 -24.11 -6.32 7.08
N ALA A 122 -24.81 -6.41 8.21
CA ALA A 122 -25.49 -5.27 8.83
C ALA A 122 -24.52 -4.18 9.32
N ASP A 123 -23.23 -4.52 9.47
CA ASP A 123 -22.15 -3.58 9.79
C ASP A 123 -21.40 -3.10 8.54
N LYS A 124 -21.97 -3.21 7.32
CA LYS A 124 -21.49 -2.46 6.14
C LYS A 124 -21.75 -0.96 6.37
N GLU A 125 -21.05 -0.43 7.35
CA GLU A 125 -21.07 0.92 7.85
C GLU A 125 -19.82 1.66 7.36
N ALA A 126 -19.86 2.99 7.43
CA ALA A 126 -18.74 3.88 7.08
C ALA A 126 -17.40 3.45 7.71
N PHE A 127 -17.44 2.82 8.90
CA PHE A 127 -16.25 2.32 9.58
C PHE A 127 -15.44 1.31 8.76
N ILE A 128 -16.09 0.32 8.13
CA ILE A 128 -15.36 -0.74 7.39
C ILE A 128 -14.74 -0.18 6.12
N GLU A 129 -15.44 0.71 5.43
CA GLU A 129 -14.92 1.39 4.25
C GLU A 129 -13.74 2.32 4.60
N GLU A 130 -13.86 3.08 5.69
CA GLU A 130 -12.77 3.91 6.19
C GLU A 130 -11.56 3.06 6.60
N MET A 131 -11.77 1.96 7.32
CA MET A 131 -10.71 1.03 7.72
C MET A 131 -10.01 0.40 6.51
N TYR A 132 -10.78 -0.01 5.50
CA TYR A 132 -10.24 -0.52 4.23
C TYR A 132 -9.35 0.53 3.56
N ASN A 133 -9.84 1.78 3.47
CA ASN A 133 -9.11 2.88 2.86
C ASN A 133 -7.81 3.20 3.63
N SER A 134 -7.86 3.23 4.97
CA SER A 134 -6.69 3.46 5.82
C SER A 134 -5.61 2.38 5.65
N LEU A 135 -6.01 1.10 5.60
CA LEU A 135 -5.07 0.00 5.36
C LEU A 135 -4.51 0.02 3.93
N ASN A 136 -5.35 0.29 2.94
CA ASN A 136 -4.96 0.34 1.53
C ASN A 136 -3.97 1.50 1.27
N LYS A 137 -4.13 2.64 1.95
CA LYS A 137 -3.13 3.74 1.92
C LYS A 137 -1.75 3.32 2.43
N LEU A 138 -1.68 2.33 3.32
CA LEU A 138 -0.43 1.77 3.82
C LEU A 138 0.13 0.65 2.92
N GLY A 139 -0.51 0.36 1.79
CA GLY A 139 -0.09 -0.69 0.85
C GLY A 139 -0.37 -2.10 1.33
N VAL A 140 -1.22 -2.27 2.36
CA VAL A 140 -1.58 -3.58 2.91
C VAL A 140 -2.48 -4.32 1.91
N LYS A 141 -2.17 -5.57 1.59
CA LYS A 141 -2.99 -6.43 0.74
C LYS A 141 -4.13 -7.04 1.55
N ILE A 142 -5.34 -6.54 1.33
CA ILE A 142 -6.52 -6.88 2.14
C ILE A 142 -7.35 -7.95 1.43
N PHE A 143 -7.65 -9.05 2.12
CA PHE A 143 -8.75 -9.94 1.74
C PHE A 143 -10.05 -9.34 2.28
N TYR A 144 -10.81 -8.74 1.37
CA TYR A 144 -12.11 -8.16 1.68
C TYR A 144 -13.17 -8.89 0.85
N ASP A 145 -13.99 -9.70 1.51
CA ASP A 145 -15.08 -10.36 0.83
C ASP A 145 -16.18 -9.33 0.55
N LYS A 146 -16.32 -8.92 -0.72
CA LYS A 146 -17.46 -8.09 -1.15
C LYS A 146 -18.76 -8.87 -1.05
N GLU A 147 -18.71 -10.21 -1.12
CA GLU A 147 -19.83 -11.10 -0.86
C GLU A 147 -20.03 -11.24 0.64
N THR A 148 -20.67 -10.21 1.16
CA THR A 148 -21.16 -10.12 2.52
C THR A 148 -21.81 -11.42 2.97
N LEU A 149 -21.56 -11.80 4.22
CA LEU A 149 -22.12 -12.99 4.84
C LEU A 149 -23.65 -12.90 4.80
N GLU A 150 -24.27 -13.73 3.96
CA GLU A 150 -25.72 -13.78 3.83
C GLU A 150 -26.33 -14.75 4.85
N TRP A 151 -27.63 -14.62 5.04
CA TRP A 151 -28.40 -15.56 5.86
C TRP A 151 -28.30 -16.98 5.26
N GLY A 152 -27.71 -17.92 6.01
CA GLY A 152 -27.49 -19.30 5.56
C GLY A 152 -26.05 -19.66 5.19
N ASP A 153 -25.15 -18.67 5.06
CA ASP A 153 -23.71 -18.93 4.95
C ASP A 153 -23.18 -19.52 6.27
N LYS A 154 -22.31 -20.53 6.18
CA LYS A 154 -21.52 -21.00 7.32
C LYS A 154 -20.47 -19.94 7.66
N PHE A 155 -20.88 -18.93 8.42
CA PHE A 155 -20.08 -17.78 8.81
C PHE A 155 -18.71 -18.17 9.38
N LYS A 156 -18.68 -19.25 10.16
CA LYS A 156 -17.46 -19.86 10.69
C LYS A 156 -16.50 -20.31 9.58
N ASP A 157 -16.99 -20.95 8.53
CA ASP A 157 -16.16 -21.49 7.45
C ASP A 157 -15.51 -20.37 6.63
N LYS A 158 -16.26 -19.29 6.33
CA LYS A 158 -15.70 -18.11 5.65
C LYS A 158 -14.59 -17.45 6.46
N ILE A 159 -14.75 -17.30 7.77
CA ILE A 159 -13.69 -16.78 8.64
C ILE A 159 -12.45 -17.70 8.63
N LEU A 160 -12.68 -19.02 8.69
CA LEU A 160 -11.60 -20.00 8.65
C LEU A 160 -10.89 -20.03 7.29
N GLU A 161 -11.59 -19.74 6.20
CA GLU A 161 -11.00 -19.59 4.88
C GLU A 161 -10.17 -18.29 4.77
N GLY A 162 -10.73 -17.16 5.20
CA GLY A 162 -10.04 -15.87 5.20
C GLY A 162 -8.75 -15.92 6.04
N THR A 163 -8.80 -16.56 7.21
CA THR A 163 -7.61 -16.76 8.06
C THR A 163 -6.57 -17.74 7.49
N LYS A 164 -6.92 -18.60 6.52
CA LYS A 164 -5.95 -19.45 5.81
C LYS A 164 -5.26 -18.72 4.67
N LYS A 165 -5.96 -17.79 4.03
CA LYS A 165 -5.45 -17.00 2.90
C LYS A 165 -4.68 -15.75 3.34
N SER A 166 -4.85 -15.33 4.60
CA SER A 166 -4.25 -14.10 5.14
C SER A 166 -3.28 -14.35 6.30
N GLU A 167 -2.26 -13.51 6.43
CA GLU A 167 -1.32 -13.57 7.57
C GLU A 167 -1.99 -13.17 8.90
N PHE A 168 -2.87 -12.17 8.86
CA PHE A 168 -3.65 -11.70 10.00
C PHE A 168 -5.15 -11.69 9.70
N ALA A 169 -5.97 -11.67 10.75
CA ALA A 169 -7.40 -11.41 10.63
C ALA A 169 -7.87 -10.34 11.62
N ILE A 170 -8.47 -9.28 11.11
CA ILE A 170 -9.22 -8.29 11.88
C ILE A 170 -10.67 -8.77 11.96
N ILE A 171 -11.18 -8.92 13.18
CA ILE A 171 -12.54 -9.39 13.44
C ILE A 171 -13.31 -8.27 14.11
N VAL A 172 -14.27 -7.69 13.39
CA VAL A 172 -15.15 -6.65 13.92
C VAL A 172 -16.30 -7.32 14.67
N ILE A 173 -16.33 -7.08 15.98
CA ILE A 173 -17.31 -7.59 16.92
C ILE A 173 -18.26 -6.43 17.25
N SER A 174 -19.48 -6.54 16.76
CA SER A 174 -20.58 -5.59 16.97
C SER A 174 -21.78 -6.28 17.60
N THR A 175 -22.87 -5.54 17.83
CA THR A 175 -24.16 -6.14 18.18
C THR A 175 -24.64 -7.13 17.13
N ASN A 176 -24.34 -6.91 15.85
CA ASN A 176 -24.73 -7.80 14.74
C ASN A 176 -23.82 -9.03 14.59
N PHE A 177 -22.68 -9.06 15.29
CA PHE A 177 -21.87 -10.26 15.44
C PHE A 177 -22.57 -11.31 16.32
N PHE A 178 -23.41 -10.83 17.25
CA PHE A 178 -24.01 -11.59 18.33
C PHE A 178 -25.30 -12.33 17.95
N GLY A 179 -25.19 -13.45 17.23
CA GLY A 179 -26.36 -14.28 16.90
C GLY A 179 -26.06 -15.47 15.98
N ARG A 180 -24.81 -15.90 15.95
CA ARG A 180 -24.27 -16.79 14.92
C ARG A 180 -23.93 -18.16 15.50
N GLU A 181 -23.71 -19.14 14.62
CA GLU A 181 -23.33 -20.53 14.90
C GLU A 181 -21.93 -20.70 15.53
N TRP A 182 -21.62 -19.90 16.56
CA TRP A 182 -20.43 -20.09 17.38
C TRP A 182 -20.88 -20.43 18.79
N THR A 183 -20.42 -21.57 19.30
CA THR A 183 -20.42 -21.75 20.75
C THR A 183 -19.42 -20.77 21.37
N GLU A 184 -19.71 -20.34 22.59
CA GLU A 184 -18.83 -19.46 23.35
C GLU A 184 -17.38 -20.00 23.41
N ARG A 185 -17.24 -21.31 23.65
CA ARG A 185 -15.94 -22.00 23.68
C ARG A 185 -15.19 -21.85 22.36
N GLU A 186 -15.85 -22.11 21.24
CA GLU A 186 -15.20 -22.04 19.93
C GLU A 186 -14.76 -20.61 19.58
N LEU A 187 -15.57 -19.61 19.93
CA LEU A 187 -15.22 -18.21 19.70
C LEU A 187 -14.02 -17.80 20.57
N SER A 188 -13.99 -18.22 21.84
CA SER A 188 -12.86 -17.99 22.73
C SER A 188 -11.57 -18.65 22.20
N GLU A 189 -11.64 -19.92 21.80
CA GLU A 189 -10.49 -20.63 21.19
C GLU A 189 -10.01 -19.94 19.91
N PHE A 190 -10.94 -19.46 19.08
CA PHE A 190 -10.61 -18.74 17.87
C PHE A 190 -9.89 -17.42 18.17
N LEU A 191 -10.48 -16.54 18.98
CA LEU A 191 -9.92 -15.23 19.31
C LEU A 191 -8.59 -15.32 20.08
N ASN A 192 -8.36 -16.41 20.81
CA ASN A 192 -7.12 -16.67 21.52
C ASN A 192 -6.00 -17.28 20.66
N ARG A 193 -6.19 -17.49 19.35
CA ARG A 193 -5.13 -17.98 18.47
C ARG A 193 -3.92 -17.03 18.45
N GLN A 194 -2.85 -17.48 19.10
CA GLN A 194 -1.52 -16.86 19.08
C GLN A 194 -0.60 -17.66 18.16
N ASN A 195 0.25 -16.98 17.40
CA ASN A 195 1.34 -17.63 16.66
C ASN A 195 2.51 -17.98 17.59
N GLN A 196 3.44 -18.83 17.13
CA GLN A 196 4.55 -19.43 17.90
C GLN A 196 5.40 -18.44 18.73
N ASN A 197 5.37 -17.14 18.40
CA ASN A 197 6.15 -16.08 19.06
C ASN A 197 5.28 -15.11 19.91
N GLY A 198 4.10 -15.54 20.37
CA GLY A 198 3.18 -14.69 21.16
C GLY A 198 2.59 -13.51 20.37
N GLN A 199 2.60 -13.61 19.03
CA GLN A 199 2.01 -12.61 18.13
C GLN A 199 0.57 -13.01 17.81
N LYS A 200 -0.36 -12.07 17.97
CA LYS A 200 -1.79 -12.30 17.72
C LYS A 200 -2.06 -12.44 16.23
N LEU A 201 -2.53 -13.59 15.79
CA LEU A 201 -3.05 -13.78 14.42
C LEU A 201 -4.39 -13.05 14.25
N ILE A 202 -5.16 -12.98 15.34
CA ILE A 202 -6.50 -12.41 15.36
C ILE A 202 -6.49 -11.11 16.14
N LEU A 203 -7.03 -10.07 15.50
CA LEU A 203 -7.07 -8.69 15.99
C LEU A 203 -8.55 -8.29 16.14
N PRO A 204 -9.16 -8.57 17.30
CA PRO A 204 -10.55 -8.20 17.54
C PRO A 204 -10.71 -6.69 17.70
N ILE A 205 -11.73 -6.13 17.05
CA ILE A 205 -12.17 -4.75 17.18
C ILE A 205 -13.60 -4.75 17.71
N LEU A 206 -13.85 -4.07 18.81
CA LEU A 206 -15.18 -3.82 19.33
C LEU A 206 -15.76 -2.60 18.64
N HIS A 207 -16.93 -2.76 18.02
CA HIS A 207 -17.61 -1.69 17.29
C HIS A 207 -19.04 -1.52 17.78
N ASN A 208 -19.38 -0.32 18.25
CA ASN A 208 -20.68 0.02 18.82
C ASN A 208 -21.15 -0.91 19.96
N ILE A 209 -20.19 -1.58 20.63
CA ILE A 209 -20.41 -2.40 21.83
C ILE A 209 -19.32 -2.14 22.87
N THR A 210 -19.65 -2.34 24.14
CA THR A 210 -18.66 -2.28 25.22
C THR A 210 -18.10 -3.67 25.55
N ILE A 211 -16.96 -3.69 26.25
CA ILE A 211 -16.37 -4.93 26.78
C ILE A 211 -17.34 -5.63 27.74
N GLU A 212 -18.11 -4.86 28.53
CA GLU A 212 -19.09 -5.40 29.47
C GLU A 212 -20.22 -6.13 28.75
N GLN A 213 -20.74 -5.56 27.65
CA GLN A 213 -21.76 -6.22 26.82
C GLN A 213 -21.23 -7.51 26.17
N LEU A 214 -19.96 -7.50 25.74
CA LEU A 214 -19.30 -8.71 25.25
C LEU A 214 -19.18 -9.77 26.35
N LYS A 215 -18.80 -9.37 27.57
CA LYS A 215 -18.65 -10.25 28.73
C LYS A 215 -19.96 -10.85 29.20
N GLU A 216 -21.04 -10.07 29.17
CA GLU A 216 -22.37 -10.55 29.54
C GLU A 216 -22.83 -11.68 28.60
N LYS A 217 -22.53 -11.54 27.30
CA LYS A 217 -22.91 -12.55 26.31
C LYS A 217 -21.93 -13.72 26.21
N TYR A 218 -20.64 -13.47 26.41
CA TYR A 218 -19.57 -14.47 26.32
C TYR A 218 -18.54 -14.30 27.47
N PRO A 219 -18.88 -14.76 28.70
CA PRO A 219 -18.01 -14.62 29.87
C PRO A 219 -16.57 -15.12 29.70
N SER A 220 -16.35 -16.22 28.98
CA SER A 220 -15.03 -16.82 28.70
C SER A 220 -14.16 -16.01 27.75
N ILE A 221 -14.69 -14.92 27.20
CA ILE A 221 -14.00 -13.98 26.30
C ILE A 221 -13.59 -12.71 27.07
N ALA A 222 -13.85 -12.65 28.38
CA ALA A 222 -13.59 -11.48 29.22
C ALA A 222 -12.16 -10.95 29.21
N ASP A 223 -11.19 -11.83 28.98
CA ASP A 223 -9.76 -11.52 29.04
C ASP A 223 -9.13 -11.23 27.67
N ILE A 224 -9.93 -11.24 26.58
CA ILE A 224 -9.39 -10.86 25.28
C ILE A 224 -8.97 -9.39 25.28
N GLN A 225 -7.84 -9.09 24.65
CA GLN A 225 -7.51 -7.71 24.36
C GLN A 225 -8.02 -7.39 22.97
N ALA A 226 -8.94 -6.44 22.90
CA ALA A 226 -9.53 -5.92 21.68
C ALA A 226 -9.32 -4.40 21.60
N ILE A 227 -9.32 -3.88 20.37
CA ILE A 227 -9.35 -2.43 20.14
C ILE A 227 -10.81 -1.96 20.18
N ASP A 228 -11.06 -0.87 20.88
CA ASP A 228 -12.38 -0.22 20.90
C ASP A 228 -12.40 0.85 19.79
N SER A 229 -13.25 0.67 18.77
CA SER A 229 -13.31 1.58 17.63
C SER A 229 -13.76 3.00 18.01
N SER A 230 -14.38 3.19 19.18
CA SER A 230 -14.76 4.53 19.66
C SER A 230 -13.56 5.35 20.16
N LYS A 231 -12.45 4.67 20.49
CA LYS A 231 -11.24 5.29 21.08
C LYS A 231 -10.14 5.55 20.06
N TYR A 232 -10.24 4.98 18.86
CA TYR A 232 -9.22 5.05 17.83
C TYR A 232 -9.83 5.37 16.48
N THR A 233 -9.15 6.22 15.70
CA THR A 233 -9.49 6.43 14.30
C THR A 233 -9.02 5.25 13.44
N CYS A 234 -9.62 5.05 12.27
CA CYS A 234 -9.22 4.00 11.33
C CYS A 234 -7.74 4.08 10.95
N ASP A 235 -7.21 5.30 10.78
CA ASP A 235 -5.77 5.52 10.53
C ASP A 235 -4.89 5.06 11.71
N GLN A 236 -5.32 5.32 12.95
CA GLN A 236 -4.58 4.85 14.14
C GLN A 236 -4.61 3.32 14.24
N ILE A 237 -5.76 2.69 13.97
CA ILE A 237 -5.88 1.23 13.95
C ILE A 237 -4.99 0.64 12.85
N ALA A 238 -4.98 1.24 11.65
CA ALA A 238 -4.13 0.82 10.54
C ALA A 238 -2.64 0.92 10.89
N LEU A 239 -2.22 1.97 11.60
CA LEU A 239 -0.84 2.11 12.09
C LEU A 239 -0.48 1.06 13.15
N LEU A 240 -1.41 0.74 14.07
CA LEU A 240 -1.23 -0.33 15.05
C LEU A 240 -1.08 -1.70 14.37
N PHE A 241 -1.90 -1.96 13.35
CA PHE A 241 -1.79 -3.14 12.50
C PHE A 241 -0.42 -3.19 11.81
N ALA A 242 -0.02 -2.12 11.12
CA ALA A 242 1.24 -2.06 10.39
C ALA A 242 2.45 -2.33 11.30
N ARG A 243 2.43 -1.81 12.53
CA ARG A 243 3.46 -2.10 13.54
C ARG A 243 3.54 -3.60 13.86
N GLN A 244 2.40 -4.26 14.04
CA GLN A 244 2.35 -5.69 14.32
C GLN A 244 2.76 -6.52 13.10
N PHE A 245 2.36 -6.10 11.89
CA PHE A 245 2.72 -6.73 10.63
C PHE A 245 4.24 -6.66 10.39
N ILE A 246 4.87 -5.50 10.59
CA ILE A 246 6.33 -5.35 10.48
C ILE A 246 7.06 -6.22 11.52
N LYS A 247 6.55 -6.30 12.76
CA LYS A 247 7.11 -7.18 13.80
C LYS A 247 7.05 -8.65 13.38
N ARG A 248 6.01 -9.05 12.65
CA ARG A 248 5.86 -10.40 12.09
C ARG A 248 6.86 -10.66 10.98
N LEU A 249 6.99 -9.73 10.02
CA LEU A 249 7.92 -9.84 8.90
C LEU A 249 9.39 -9.94 9.36
N LYS A 250 9.77 -9.19 10.40
CA LYS A 250 11.14 -9.24 10.98
C LYS A 250 11.46 -10.50 11.78
N ALA A 251 10.44 -11.30 12.12
CA ALA A 251 10.64 -12.54 12.87
C ALA A 251 10.91 -13.76 11.96
N TYR A 252 10.76 -13.60 10.64
CA TYR A 252 11.17 -14.57 9.62
C TYR A 252 12.64 -14.36 9.23
#